data_AF-A0A6A3HN77-F1
#
_entry.id   AF-A0A6A3HN77-F1
#
_cell.length_a   1.000
_cell.length_b   1.000
_cell.length_c   1.000
_cell.angle_alpha   90.00
_cell.angle_beta   90.00
_cell.angle_gamma   90.00
#
_symmetry.space_group_name_H-M   'P 1'
#
loop_
_entity.id
_entity.type
_entity.pdbx_description
1 polymer ?
#
loop_
_entity_poly.entity_id
_entity_poly.type
_entity_poly.pdbx_seq_one_letter_code
_entity_poly.pdbx_strand_id
1 'polypeptide(L)'
;MVKLLTKAKARYDNPLDLMKAVKAGDLKATNILVGQNNPSAITAALFEAPTSFPAVLEVLVEHIDQKTIRQALTQSGWKTKALQLLVEKCDPSAYAAVFLEAATQCRTALMELMLDKVDSCTLTRALASAVSSGHSEVVKILLDVCDASSLSFAMETAAITGQSAMVELLRGRCDAKSKRKAAAKAKAAGCDDVVQMLESKRARLK
;
A
#
# COMPACT_ATOMS: atom_id res chain seq x y z
N MET A 1 37.18 -16.66 38.45
CA MET A 1 36.35 -17.58 37.63
C MET A 1 34.86 -17.21 37.57
N VAL A 2 34.45 -15.95 37.86
CA VAL A 2 33.02 -15.54 37.90
C VAL A 2 32.68 -14.37 36.94
N LYS A 3 33.65 -13.84 36.18
CA LYS A 3 33.42 -12.75 35.21
C LYS A 3 33.28 -13.18 33.75
N LEU A 4 33.27 -14.49 33.46
CA LEU A 4 33.21 -15.03 32.09
C LEU A 4 31.87 -15.70 31.74
N LEU A 5 30.93 -15.85 32.68
CA LEU A 5 29.63 -16.51 32.42
C LEU A 5 28.47 -15.54 32.16
N THR A 6 28.68 -14.23 32.22
CA THR A 6 27.63 -13.23 31.96
C THR A 6 27.70 -12.59 30.57
N LYS A 7 28.62 -13.01 29.70
CA LYS A 7 28.82 -12.36 28.38
C LYS A 7 28.89 -13.31 27.17
N ALA A 8 28.46 -14.57 27.33
CA ALA A 8 28.45 -15.56 26.25
C ALA A 8 27.05 -16.15 25.99
N LYS A 9 25.98 -15.35 26.12
CA LYS A 9 24.74 -15.61 25.37
C LYS A 9 24.96 -15.08 23.96
N ALA A 10 25.88 -15.69 23.23
CA ALA A 10 25.88 -15.60 21.78
C ALA A 10 24.53 -16.15 21.35
N ARG A 11 23.57 -15.26 21.07
CA ARG A 11 22.37 -15.61 20.32
C ARG A 11 22.91 -16.14 19.00
N TYR A 12 23.07 -17.46 18.90
CA TYR A 12 23.08 -18.09 17.60
C TYR A 12 21.67 -17.81 17.08
N ASP A 13 21.55 -16.73 16.30
CA ASP A 13 20.41 -16.58 15.42
C ASP A 13 20.31 -17.93 14.71
N ASN A 14 19.16 -18.56 14.83
CA ASN A 14 18.90 -19.83 14.16
C ASN A 14 17.72 -19.63 13.20
N PRO A 15 17.91 -18.86 12.12
CA PRO A 15 16.81 -18.53 11.21
C PRO A 15 16.32 -19.79 10.50
N LEU A 16 17.20 -20.77 10.30
CA LEU A 16 16.85 -22.02 9.65
C LEU A 16 15.89 -22.85 10.53
N ASP A 17 16.17 -22.98 11.82
CA ASP A 17 15.27 -23.72 12.71
C ASP A 17 13.98 -22.95 12.99
N LEU A 18 14.04 -21.61 13.07
CA LEU A 18 12.82 -20.78 13.08
C LEU A 18 11.97 -21.04 11.84
N MET A 19 12.58 -21.00 10.66
CA MET A 19 11.89 -21.25 9.39
C MET A 19 11.27 -22.66 9.34
N LYS A 20 11.97 -23.69 9.82
CA LYS A 20 11.44 -25.06 9.91
C LYS A 20 10.23 -25.12 10.85
N ALA A 21 10.33 -24.54 12.04
CA ALA A 21 9.23 -24.50 13.01
C ALA A 21 8.00 -23.80 12.44
N VAL A 22 8.21 -22.64 11.79
CA VAL A 22 7.15 -21.86 11.14
C VAL A 22 6.50 -22.65 10.00
N LYS A 23 7.28 -23.30 9.13
CA LYS A 23 6.75 -24.13 8.04
C LYS A 23 6.00 -25.36 8.53
N ALA A 24 6.40 -25.92 9.68
CA ALA A 24 5.72 -27.04 10.33
C ALA A 24 4.48 -26.62 11.13
N GLY A 25 4.25 -25.32 11.34
CA GLY A 25 3.17 -24.83 12.20
C GLY A 25 3.40 -25.08 13.70
N ASP A 26 4.65 -25.35 14.11
CA ASP A 26 4.98 -25.60 15.52
C ASP A 26 5.01 -24.28 16.31
N LEU A 27 3.87 -23.96 16.91
CA LEU A 27 3.67 -22.75 17.71
C LEU A 27 4.60 -22.70 18.93
N LYS A 28 4.88 -23.83 19.58
CA LYS A 28 5.72 -23.86 20.79
C LYS A 28 7.18 -23.57 20.42
N ALA A 29 7.70 -24.25 19.41
CA ALA A 29 9.06 -23.99 18.91
C ALA A 29 9.18 -22.56 18.37
N THR A 30 8.18 -22.07 17.63
CA THR A 30 8.17 -20.70 17.11
C THR A 30 8.30 -19.68 18.25
N ASN A 31 7.49 -19.78 19.31
CA ASN A 31 7.55 -18.86 20.46
C ASN A 31 8.92 -18.81 21.14
N ILE A 32 9.62 -19.93 21.20
CA ILE A 32 10.97 -19.98 21.78
C ILE A 32 11.99 -19.33 20.83
N LEU A 33 11.88 -19.63 19.53
CA LEU A 33 12.86 -19.24 18.52
C LEU A 33 12.73 -17.76 18.11
N VAL A 34 11.54 -17.14 18.16
CA VAL A 34 11.40 -15.71 17.84
C VAL A 34 12.23 -14.82 18.77
N GLY A 35 12.29 -15.13 20.07
CA GLY A 35 13.13 -14.36 21.02
C GLY A 35 14.64 -14.55 20.83
N GLN A 36 15.05 -15.48 19.96
CA GLN A 36 16.44 -15.80 19.66
C GLN A 36 16.90 -15.26 18.30
N ASN A 37 15.99 -14.70 17.50
CA ASN A 37 16.27 -14.22 16.16
C ASN A 37 16.08 -12.70 16.06
N ASN A 38 16.82 -12.07 15.15
CA ASN A 38 16.64 -10.66 14.83
C ASN A 38 15.34 -10.40 14.02
N PRO A 39 14.79 -9.17 14.04
CA PRO A 39 13.54 -8.84 13.33
C PRO A 39 13.55 -9.15 11.83
N SER A 40 14.69 -9.04 11.15
CA SER A 40 14.82 -9.37 9.74
C SER A 40 14.62 -10.86 9.47
N ALA A 41 15.21 -11.73 10.31
CA ALA A 41 15.02 -13.18 10.23
C ALA A 41 13.57 -13.59 10.53
N ILE A 42 12.93 -12.94 11.51
CA ILE A 42 11.51 -13.14 11.84
C ILE A 42 10.62 -12.72 10.66
N THR A 43 10.93 -11.60 10.01
CA THR A 43 10.19 -11.10 8.84
C THR A 43 10.33 -12.04 7.64
N ALA A 44 11.52 -12.56 7.39
CA ALA A 44 11.73 -13.57 6.35
C ALA A 44 10.93 -14.85 6.64
N ALA A 45 10.89 -15.30 7.90
CA ALA A 45 10.07 -16.43 8.31
C ALA A 45 8.57 -16.15 8.12
N LEU A 46 8.10 -14.95 8.46
CA LEU A 46 6.71 -14.51 8.23
C LEU A 46 6.34 -14.51 6.75
N PHE A 47 7.25 -14.05 5.88
CA PHE A 47 7.04 -14.01 4.43
C PHE A 47 6.77 -15.42 3.85
N GLU A 48 7.57 -16.38 4.30
CA GLU A 48 7.49 -17.78 3.87
C GLU A 48 6.40 -18.59 4.59
N ALA A 49 5.89 -18.12 5.73
CA ALA A 49 4.97 -18.86 6.59
C ALA A 49 3.69 -19.34 5.87
N PRO A 50 3.24 -20.59 6.08
CA PRO A 50 1.95 -21.05 5.60
C PRO A 50 0.79 -20.25 6.23
N THR A 51 -0.22 -19.89 5.44
CA THR A 51 -1.41 -19.16 5.95
C THR A 51 -2.36 -20.03 6.77
N SER A 52 -2.15 -21.35 6.79
CA SER A 52 -2.94 -22.32 7.56
C SER A 52 -2.72 -22.22 9.08
N PHE A 53 -1.67 -21.52 9.52
CA PHE A 53 -1.29 -21.43 10.94
C PHE A 53 -1.38 -19.98 11.45
N PRO A 54 -2.59 -19.44 11.70
CA PRO A 54 -2.76 -18.03 12.06
C PRO A 54 -2.04 -17.65 13.35
N ALA A 55 -2.03 -18.51 14.38
CA ALA A 55 -1.32 -18.27 15.63
C ALA A 55 0.20 -18.12 15.44
N VAL A 56 0.79 -18.83 14.46
CA VAL A 56 2.21 -18.69 14.12
C VAL A 56 2.46 -17.32 13.48
N LEU A 57 1.60 -16.89 12.56
CA LEU A 57 1.71 -15.56 11.95
C LEU A 57 1.60 -14.44 12.99
N GLU A 58 0.64 -14.55 13.92
CA GLU A 58 0.43 -13.57 14.99
C GLU A 58 1.68 -13.43 15.88
N VAL A 59 2.24 -14.54 16.34
CA VAL A 59 3.47 -14.55 17.14
C VAL A 59 4.62 -13.88 16.40
N LEU A 60 4.80 -14.16 15.10
CA LEU A 60 5.86 -13.56 14.30
C LEU A 60 5.68 -12.03 14.19
N VAL A 61 4.45 -11.56 13.92
CA VAL A 61 4.18 -10.11 13.80
C VAL A 61 4.32 -9.39 15.15
N GLU A 62 3.98 -10.04 16.27
CA GLU A 62 4.12 -9.46 17.61
C GLU A 62 5.58 -9.26 18.04
N HIS A 63 6.52 -9.96 17.41
CA HIS A 63 7.95 -9.91 17.74
C HIS A 63 8.79 -9.06 16.76
N ILE A 64 8.16 -8.39 15.78
CA ILE A 64 8.84 -7.43 14.89
C ILE A 64 8.52 -5.99 15.28
N ASP A 65 9.53 -5.12 15.17
CA ASP A 65 9.38 -3.70 15.48
C ASP A 65 8.69 -2.91 14.34
N GLN A 66 8.24 -1.69 14.65
CA GLN A 66 7.52 -0.82 13.71
C GLN A 66 8.33 -0.38 12.49
N LYS A 67 9.67 -0.34 12.60
CA LYS A 67 10.53 -0.06 11.44
C LYS A 67 10.52 -1.28 10.51
N THR A 68 10.63 -2.47 11.08
CA THR A 68 10.57 -3.74 10.36
C THR A 68 9.19 -3.97 9.73
N ILE A 69 8.08 -3.67 10.43
CA ILE A 69 6.71 -3.71 9.85
C ILE A 69 6.61 -2.78 8.64
N ARG A 70 7.06 -1.52 8.76
CA ARG A 70 7.04 -0.57 7.62
C ARG A 70 7.85 -1.08 6.43
N GLN A 71 9.04 -1.64 6.68
CA GLN A 71 9.86 -2.23 5.63
C GLN A 71 9.22 -3.48 5.01
N ALA A 72 8.56 -4.32 5.79
CA ALA A 72 7.79 -5.45 5.28
C ALA A 72 6.66 -4.96 4.36
N LEU A 73 5.92 -3.92 4.79
CA LEU A 73 4.84 -3.30 4.03
C LEU A 73 5.29 -2.61 2.74
N THR A 74 6.59 -2.47 2.44
CA THR A 74 7.09 -2.02 1.12
C THR A 74 7.49 -3.18 0.20
N GLN A 75 7.65 -4.41 0.71
CA GLN A 75 7.97 -5.59 -0.10
C GLN A 75 6.74 -6.17 -0.79
N SER A 76 6.82 -6.50 -2.08
CA SER A 76 5.75 -7.21 -2.79
C SER A 76 5.72 -8.71 -2.44
N GLY A 77 4.65 -9.41 -2.83
CA GLY A 77 4.57 -10.87 -2.70
C GLY A 77 4.07 -11.42 -1.36
N TRP A 78 3.67 -10.57 -0.42
CA TRP A 78 3.04 -11.04 0.82
C TRP A 78 1.73 -11.77 0.56
N LYS A 79 1.53 -12.85 1.29
CA LYS A 79 0.24 -13.56 1.35
C LYS A 79 -0.79 -12.67 2.05
N THR A 80 -2.04 -12.69 1.59
CA THR A 80 -3.12 -11.79 2.07
C THR A 80 -3.25 -11.76 3.59
N LYS A 81 -3.21 -12.92 4.27
CA LYS A 81 -3.35 -12.99 5.73
C LYS A 81 -2.17 -12.37 6.47
N ALA A 82 -0.93 -12.57 6.01
CA ALA A 82 0.25 -11.95 6.59
C ALA A 82 0.26 -10.43 6.35
N LEU A 83 -0.14 -10.00 5.14
CA LEU A 83 -0.27 -8.59 4.81
C LEU A 83 -1.31 -7.88 5.70
N GLN A 84 -2.48 -8.50 5.91
CA GLN A 84 -3.50 -8.01 6.84
C GLN A 84 -2.96 -7.84 8.26
N LEU A 85 -2.27 -8.85 8.80
CA LEU A 85 -1.69 -8.76 10.16
C LEU A 85 -0.64 -7.66 10.28
N LEU A 86 0.20 -7.49 9.25
CA LEU A 86 1.19 -6.40 9.21
C LEU A 86 0.51 -5.02 9.22
N VAL A 87 -0.58 -4.85 8.47
CA VAL A 87 -1.35 -3.59 8.47
C VAL A 87 -2.00 -3.33 9.83
N GLU A 88 -2.65 -4.34 10.43
CA GLU A 88 -3.31 -4.22 11.74
C GLU A 88 -2.34 -3.88 12.87
N LYS A 89 -1.09 -4.36 12.78
CA LYS A 89 -0.05 -4.08 13.79
C LYS A 89 0.79 -2.85 13.45
N CYS A 90 0.59 -2.23 12.29
CA CYS A 90 1.30 -1.01 11.90
C CYS A 90 0.74 0.21 12.64
N ASP A 91 1.64 1.06 13.15
CA ASP A 91 1.26 2.30 13.82
C ASP A 91 0.43 3.21 12.89
N PRO A 92 -0.71 3.77 13.38
CA PRO A 92 -1.54 4.66 12.57
C PRO A 92 -0.82 5.90 12.03
N SER A 93 0.21 6.38 12.74
CA SER A 93 1.06 7.49 12.29
C SER A 93 1.81 7.20 10.98
N ALA A 94 1.99 5.92 10.63
CA ALA A 94 2.66 5.50 9.41
C ALA A 94 1.70 5.27 8.23
N TYR A 95 0.38 5.21 8.45
CA TYR A 95 -0.59 4.83 7.42
C TYR A 95 -0.53 5.72 6.19
N ALA A 96 -0.44 7.04 6.35
CA ALA A 96 -0.34 7.95 5.22
C ALA A 96 0.91 7.68 4.37
N ALA A 97 2.06 7.49 4.99
CA ALA A 97 3.32 7.23 4.28
C ALA A 97 3.29 5.86 3.56
N VAL A 98 2.82 4.82 4.25
CA VAL A 98 2.72 3.46 3.69
C VAL A 98 1.72 3.43 2.52
N PHE A 99 0.58 4.09 2.66
CA PHE A 99 -0.44 4.14 1.61
C PHE A 99 0.05 4.88 0.35
N LEU A 100 0.75 6.00 0.54
CA LEU A 100 1.33 6.74 -0.58
C LEU A 100 2.41 5.91 -1.30
N GLU A 101 3.26 5.22 -0.56
CA GLU A 101 4.26 4.31 -1.15
C GLU A 101 3.59 3.12 -1.86
N ALA A 102 2.49 2.59 -1.32
CA ALA A 102 1.73 1.55 -1.99
C ALA A 102 1.15 2.04 -3.34
N ALA A 103 0.69 3.30 -3.39
CA ALA A 103 0.18 3.92 -4.61
C ALA A 103 1.27 4.14 -5.67
N THR A 104 2.48 4.56 -5.27
CA THR A 104 3.61 4.73 -6.20
C THR A 104 4.09 3.40 -6.75
N GLN A 105 4.06 2.34 -5.94
CA GLN A 105 4.48 0.99 -6.32
C GLN A 105 3.35 0.14 -6.94
N CYS A 106 2.16 0.71 -7.18
CA CYS A 106 0.99 -0.01 -7.69
C CYS A 106 0.58 -1.24 -6.86
N ARG A 107 0.75 -1.19 -5.54
CA ARG A 107 0.41 -2.29 -4.62
C ARG A 107 -1.07 -2.28 -4.25
N THR A 108 -1.91 -2.60 -5.24
CA THR A 108 -3.37 -2.58 -5.14
C THR A 108 -3.92 -3.34 -3.92
N ALA A 109 -3.45 -4.56 -3.65
CA ALA A 109 -3.89 -5.35 -2.50
C ALA A 109 -3.57 -4.69 -1.14
N LEU A 110 -2.46 -3.95 -1.04
CA LEU A 110 -2.14 -3.21 0.19
C LEU A 110 -3.02 -1.96 0.29
N MET A 111 -3.27 -1.27 -0.82
CA MET A 111 -4.14 -0.10 -0.83
C MET A 111 -5.57 -0.46 -0.41
N GLU A 112 -6.13 -1.54 -0.97
CA GLU A 112 -7.48 -2.02 -0.63
C GLU A 112 -7.64 -2.32 0.88
N LEU A 113 -6.60 -2.84 1.53
CA LEU A 113 -6.59 -3.10 2.97
C LEU A 113 -6.49 -1.85 3.86
N MET A 114 -6.18 -0.69 3.27
CA MET A 114 -5.88 0.54 4.00
C MET A 114 -6.80 1.71 3.65
N LEU A 115 -7.80 1.52 2.77
CA LEU A 115 -8.68 2.61 2.30
C LEU A 115 -9.45 3.28 3.44
N ASP A 116 -9.86 2.52 4.45
CA ASP A 116 -10.58 2.98 5.64
C ASP A 116 -9.65 3.48 6.77
N LYS A 117 -8.33 3.32 6.59
CA LYS A 117 -7.30 3.67 7.59
C LYS A 117 -6.63 5.01 7.31
N VAL A 118 -6.90 5.65 6.18
CA VAL A 118 -6.27 6.92 5.77
C VAL A 118 -7.29 8.05 5.63
N ASP A 119 -6.82 9.29 5.78
CA ASP A 119 -7.66 10.47 5.62
C ASP A 119 -7.86 10.90 4.15
N SER A 120 -8.82 11.79 3.92
CA SER A 120 -9.13 12.31 2.58
C SER A 120 -7.94 13.04 1.94
N CYS A 121 -7.10 13.69 2.74
CA CYS A 121 -5.87 14.35 2.28
C CYS A 121 -4.90 13.34 1.66
N THR A 122 -4.72 12.18 2.31
CA THR A 122 -3.88 11.09 1.83
C THR A 122 -4.47 10.48 0.56
N LEU A 123 -5.79 10.23 0.52
CA LEU A 123 -6.48 9.73 -0.68
C LEU A 123 -6.31 10.69 -1.87
N THR A 124 -6.47 11.99 -1.64
CA THR A 124 -6.28 13.03 -2.67
C THR A 124 -4.87 12.99 -3.25
N ARG A 125 -3.85 12.92 -2.38
CA ARG A 125 -2.43 12.87 -2.80
C ARG A 125 -2.12 11.59 -3.57
N ALA A 126 -2.62 10.45 -3.11
CA ALA A 126 -2.45 9.17 -3.78
C ALA A 126 -3.09 9.20 -5.18
N LEU A 127 -4.32 9.73 -5.29
CA LEU A 127 -5.03 9.83 -6.56
C LEU A 127 -4.30 10.75 -7.55
N ALA A 128 -3.89 11.95 -7.10
CA ALA A 128 -3.15 12.88 -7.95
C ALA A 128 -1.81 12.30 -8.43
N SER A 129 -1.09 11.59 -7.56
CA SER A 129 0.14 10.89 -7.93
C SER A 129 -0.12 9.79 -8.94
N ALA A 130 -1.13 8.95 -8.72
CA ALA A 130 -1.49 7.86 -9.61
C ALA A 130 -1.90 8.35 -11.00
N VAL A 131 -2.69 9.43 -11.06
CA VAL A 131 -3.03 10.11 -12.31
C VAL A 131 -1.76 10.57 -13.00
N SER A 132 -0.93 11.37 -12.32
CA SER A 132 0.30 11.91 -12.90
C SER A 132 1.23 10.83 -13.45
N SER A 133 1.30 9.68 -12.80
CA SER A 133 2.09 8.51 -13.22
C SER A 133 1.38 7.59 -14.22
N GLY A 134 0.10 7.79 -14.53
CA GLY A 134 -0.68 6.94 -15.43
C GLY A 134 -1.05 5.57 -14.84
N HIS A 135 -1.02 5.42 -13.52
CA HIS A 135 -1.30 4.17 -12.80
C HIS A 135 -2.81 3.89 -12.76
N SER A 136 -3.36 3.43 -13.89
CA SER A 136 -4.80 3.20 -14.10
C SER A 136 -5.46 2.36 -13.01
N GLU A 137 -4.82 1.29 -12.54
CA GLU A 137 -5.40 0.42 -11.52
C GLU A 137 -5.48 1.07 -10.14
N VAL A 138 -4.49 1.89 -9.79
CA VAL A 138 -4.54 2.70 -8.56
C VAL A 138 -5.64 3.75 -8.66
N VAL A 139 -5.79 4.40 -9.81
CA VAL A 139 -6.88 5.37 -10.04
C VAL A 139 -8.22 4.69 -9.82
N LYS A 140 -8.47 3.51 -10.43
CA LYS A 140 -9.73 2.78 -10.29
C LYS A 140 -10.08 2.46 -8.84
N ILE A 141 -9.11 1.98 -8.04
CA ILE A 141 -9.31 1.71 -6.60
C ILE A 141 -9.75 2.97 -5.85
N LEU A 142 -9.15 4.11 -6.18
CA LEU A 142 -9.41 5.37 -5.49
C LEU A 142 -10.70 6.08 -5.95
N LEU A 143 -11.27 5.73 -7.11
CA LEU A 143 -12.47 6.38 -7.66
C LEU A 143 -13.70 6.24 -6.77
N ASP A 144 -13.81 5.15 -6.02
CA ASP A 144 -14.98 4.83 -5.19
C ASP A 144 -14.91 5.42 -3.78
N VAL A 145 -13.72 5.80 -3.32
CA VAL A 145 -13.51 6.32 -1.95
C VAL A 145 -13.18 7.80 -1.90
N CYS A 146 -12.69 8.36 -3.00
CA CYS A 146 -12.35 9.78 -3.09
C CYS A 146 -13.60 10.65 -3.18
N ASP A 147 -13.58 11.77 -2.46
CA ASP A 147 -14.65 12.76 -2.54
C ASP A 147 -14.61 13.57 -3.85
N ALA A 148 -15.67 14.34 -4.10
CA ALA A 148 -15.80 15.16 -5.30
C ALA A 148 -14.66 16.18 -5.45
N SER A 149 -14.09 16.67 -4.34
CA SER A 149 -13.00 17.64 -4.37
C SER A 149 -11.69 17.01 -4.86
N SER A 150 -11.41 15.81 -4.37
CA SER A 150 -10.27 14.97 -4.75
C SER A 150 -10.34 14.59 -6.22
N LEU A 151 -11.52 14.15 -6.68
CA LEU A 151 -11.78 13.81 -8.07
C LEU A 151 -11.64 15.03 -8.98
N SER A 152 -12.15 16.20 -8.56
CA SER A 152 -11.98 17.45 -9.32
C SER A 152 -10.51 17.82 -9.47
N PHE A 153 -9.73 17.72 -8.40
CA PHE A 153 -8.30 18.02 -8.42
C PHE A 153 -7.55 17.06 -9.36
N ALA A 154 -7.81 15.76 -9.25
CA ALA A 154 -7.24 14.74 -10.12
C ALA A 154 -7.59 14.95 -11.60
N MET A 155 -8.83 15.36 -11.89
CA MET A 155 -9.28 15.67 -13.25
C MET A 155 -8.58 16.90 -13.83
N GLU A 156 -8.35 17.94 -13.01
CA GLU A 156 -7.53 19.08 -13.41
C GLU A 156 -6.07 18.66 -13.69
N THR A 157 -5.49 17.80 -12.85
CA THR A 157 -4.14 17.26 -13.07
C THR A 157 -4.05 16.52 -14.40
N ALA A 158 -4.95 15.57 -14.65
CA ALA A 158 -5.00 14.81 -15.90
C ALA A 158 -5.16 15.72 -17.12
N ALA A 159 -5.93 16.80 -16.99
CA ALA A 159 -6.19 17.73 -18.06
C ALA A 159 -5.00 18.64 -18.39
N ILE A 160 -4.28 19.12 -17.37
CA ILE A 160 -3.07 19.94 -17.54
C ILE A 160 -1.93 19.11 -18.15
N THR A 161 -1.84 17.82 -17.80
CA THR A 161 -0.80 16.92 -18.32
C THR A 161 -1.16 16.27 -19.65
N GLY A 162 -2.34 16.56 -20.21
CA GLY A 162 -2.78 16.01 -21.49
C GLY A 162 -3.08 14.50 -21.45
N GLN A 163 -3.31 13.92 -20.27
CA GLN A 163 -3.50 12.48 -20.09
C GLN A 163 -4.92 12.04 -20.41
N SER A 164 -5.22 11.95 -21.70
CA SER A 164 -6.53 11.53 -22.22
C SER A 164 -7.09 10.25 -21.59
N ALA A 165 -6.25 9.24 -21.33
CA ALA A 165 -6.68 8.00 -20.66
C ALA A 165 -7.15 8.23 -19.22
N MET A 166 -6.45 9.09 -18.46
CA MET A 166 -6.83 9.41 -17.08
C MET A 166 -8.10 10.26 -17.04
N VAL A 167 -8.23 11.21 -17.98
CA VAL A 167 -9.46 12.00 -18.16
C VAL A 167 -10.64 11.07 -18.43
N GLU A 168 -10.47 10.07 -19.29
CA GLU A 168 -11.53 9.10 -19.58
C GLU A 168 -11.97 8.31 -18.35
N LEU A 169 -11.02 7.82 -17.54
CA LEU A 169 -11.30 7.12 -16.28
C LEU A 169 -12.05 8.01 -15.26
N LEU A 170 -11.65 9.28 -15.14
CA LEU A 170 -12.21 10.21 -14.14
C LEU A 170 -13.54 10.84 -14.56
N ARG A 171 -13.79 10.99 -15.87
CA ARG A 171 -14.93 11.73 -16.44
C ARG A 171 -16.29 11.26 -15.94
N GLY A 172 -16.45 9.96 -15.70
CA GLY A 172 -17.69 9.37 -15.21
C GLY A 172 -18.01 9.70 -13.75
N ARG A 173 -16.99 10.03 -12.95
CA ARG A 173 -17.11 10.35 -11.52
C ARG A 173 -17.10 11.84 -11.22
N CYS A 174 -16.72 12.66 -12.20
CA CYS A 174 -16.67 14.12 -12.05
C CYS A 174 -17.98 14.80 -12.46
N ASP A 175 -18.39 15.80 -11.68
CA ASP A 175 -19.53 16.64 -12.00
C ASP A 175 -19.24 17.58 -13.20
N ALA A 176 -20.28 18.28 -13.67
CA ALA A 176 -20.14 19.20 -14.80
C ALA A 176 -19.21 20.38 -14.52
N LYS A 177 -19.09 20.82 -13.26
CA LYS A 177 -18.26 21.95 -12.85
C LYS A 177 -16.78 21.57 -12.93
N SER A 178 -16.40 20.42 -12.38
CA SER A 178 -15.07 19.85 -12.45
C SER A 178 -14.63 19.62 -13.90
N LYS A 179 -15.51 19.04 -14.74
CA LYS A 179 -15.23 18.85 -16.18
C LYS A 179 -14.97 20.17 -16.90
N ARG A 180 -15.76 21.21 -16.63
CA ARG A 180 -15.56 22.55 -17.22
C ARG A 180 -14.23 23.17 -16.77
N LYS A 181 -13.90 23.06 -15.49
CA LYS A 181 -12.63 23.58 -14.96
C LYS A 181 -11.43 22.86 -15.57
N ALA A 182 -11.51 21.54 -15.69
CA ALA A 182 -10.52 20.72 -16.37
C ALA A 182 -10.37 21.08 -17.85
N ALA A 183 -11.47 21.31 -18.59
CA ALA A 183 -11.41 21.74 -19.98
C ALA A 183 -10.72 23.10 -20.14
N ALA A 184 -11.01 24.07 -19.26
CA ALA A 184 -10.32 25.35 -19.25
C ALA A 184 -8.82 25.21 -18.97
N LYS A 185 -8.44 24.29 -18.07
CA LYS A 185 -7.04 23.98 -17.77
C LYS A 185 -6.33 23.29 -18.94
N ALA A 186 -6.95 22.30 -19.59
CA ALA A 186 -6.43 21.66 -20.79
C ALA A 186 -6.22 22.68 -21.92
N LYS A 187 -7.18 23.59 -22.13
CA LYS A 187 -7.06 24.65 -23.13
C LYS A 187 -5.89 25.59 -22.85
N ALA A 188 -5.69 25.99 -21.60
CA ALA A 188 -4.55 26.79 -21.20
C ALA A 188 -3.21 26.05 -21.37
N ALA A 189 -3.22 24.72 -21.27
CA ALA A 189 -2.05 23.86 -21.47
C ALA A 189 -1.83 23.45 -22.95
N GLY A 190 -2.74 23.81 -23.87
CA GLY A 190 -2.66 23.41 -25.28
C GLY A 190 -3.01 21.94 -25.55
N CYS A 191 -3.72 21.27 -24.63
CA CYS A 191 -4.12 19.87 -24.76
C CYS A 191 -5.46 19.73 -25.50
N ASP A 192 -5.47 20.02 -26.80
CA ASP A 192 -6.69 20.08 -27.62
C ASP A 192 -7.49 18.76 -27.61
N ASP A 193 -6.82 17.61 -27.62
CA ASP A 193 -7.47 16.29 -27.54
C ASP A 193 -8.31 16.13 -26.26
N VAL A 194 -7.78 16.61 -25.13
CA VAL A 194 -8.48 16.58 -23.84
C VAL A 194 -9.64 17.57 -23.83
N VAL A 195 -9.45 18.77 -24.39
CA VAL A 195 -10.54 19.76 -24.53
C VAL A 195 -11.69 19.14 -25.32
N GLN A 196 -11.40 18.55 -26.48
CA GLN A 196 -12.40 17.88 -27.30
C GLN A 196 -13.08 16.73 -26.55
N MET A 197 -12.32 15.92 -25.81
CA MET A 197 -12.86 14.82 -25.01
C MET A 197 -13.83 15.30 -23.93
N LEU A 198 -13.50 16.39 -23.22
CA LEU A 198 -14.29 16.94 -22.12
C LEU A 198 -15.53 17.72 -22.59
N GLU A 199 -15.44 18.39 -23.73
CA GLU A 199 -16.56 19.11 -24.34
C GLU A 199 -17.51 18.17 -25.10
N SER A 200 -17.03 16.99 -25.51
CA SER A 200 -17.88 16.00 -26.15
C SER A 200 -18.98 15.48 -25.20
N LYS A 201 -20.24 15.53 -25.64
CA LYS A 201 -21.38 14.98 -24.89
C LYS A 201 -21.37 13.44 -24.79
N ARG A 202 -20.44 12.76 -25.46
CA ARG A 202 -20.34 11.29 -25.47
C ARG A 202 -19.36 10.82 -24.39
N ALA A 203 -19.89 10.33 -23.28
CA ALA A 203 -19.25 9.23 -22.59
C ALA A 203 -19.18 8.07 -23.60
N ARG A 204 -17.99 7.73 -24.10
CA ARG A 204 -17.83 6.51 -24.90
C ARG A 204 -18.01 5.34 -23.93
N LEU A 205 -19.26 4.91 -23.76
CA LEU A 205 -19.57 3.61 -23.19
C LEU A 205 -18.99 2.57 -24.16
N LYS A 206 -17.99 1.83 -23.71
CA LYS A 206 -17.61 0.54 -24.28
C LYS A 206 -17.81 -0.50 -23.19
#